data_AF-A0A852RQT1-F1
#
_entry.id   AF-A0A852RQT1-F1
#
_cell.length_a   1.000
_cell.length_b   1.000
_cell.length_c   1.000
_cell.angle_alpha   90.00
_cell.angle_beta   90.00
_cell.angle_gamma   90.00
#
_symmetry.space_group_name_H-M   'P 1'
#
loop_
_entity.id
_entity.type
_entity.pdbx_description
1 polymer ?
#
loop_
_entity_poly.entity_id
_entity_poly.type
_entity_poly.pdbx_seq_one_letter_code
_entity_poly.pdbx_strand_id
1 'polypeptide(L)'
;MVSEPIGVRPTKRCLGDLGVETPDLGVRLEEIDQPVIASAQAVPEQRDAGGAERVVALTDRVWFKVKTSDHRAAVTELHGTNLPDWVRPSRGAWWIGAAGRRQADSAQRDFYATLQRECTTGKTVSSDHLLPAEWDWKRLAAEQAVAWRREMKRMVIRLVAMSLKNGQLAVAEFRNHRIKALVRAENGHEAYLAIIAEGVPDPQMFALLLDCVPGVAPEDWQPEPSPLAEMNPGSGEIIWSTLVPSEVANAILDVDADS
;
A
#
# COMPACT_ATOMS: atom_id res chain seq x y z
N MET A 1 3.19 14.22 -12.51
CA MET A 1 2.90 13.41 -11.31
C MET A 1 1.39 13.24 -11.23
N VAL A 2 0.88 12.05 -11.47
CA VAL A 2 -0.54 11.74 -11.21
C VAL A 2 -0.65 11.63 -9.69
N SER A 3 -1.48 12.48 -9.08
CA SER A 3 -1.78 12.35 -7.65
C SER A 3 -2.44 10.98 -7.45
N GLU A 4 -1.95 10.19 -6.49
CA GLU A 4 -2.67 8.97 -6.11
C GLU A 4 -4.10 9.35 -5.70
N PRO A 5 -5.11 8.58 -6.14
CA PRO A 5 -6.48 8.83 -5.74
C PRO A 5 -6.63 8.66 -4.23
N ILE A 6 -7.42 9.53 -3.60
CA ILE A 6 -7.70 9.46 -2.16
C ILE A 6 -8.59 8.24 -1.91
N GLY A 7 -8.12 7.30 -1.08
CA GLY A 7 -8.88 6.11 -0.71
C GLY A 7 -9.63 6.27 0.61
N VAL A 8 -10.88 5.81 0.67
CA VAL A 8 -11.69 5.75 1.90
C VAL A 8 -11.75 4.32 2.42
N ARG A 9 -11.12 4.08 3.58
CA ARG A 9 -10.86 2.73 4.08
C ARG A 9 -11.86 2.29 5.16
N PRO A 10 -12.43 1.09 5.11
CA PRO A 10 -13.24 0.59 6.22
C PRO A 10 -12.35 0.24 7.42
N THR A 11 -12.84 0.55 8.62
CA THR A 11 -12.29 -0.01 9.87
C THR A 11 -12.69 -1.48 10.03
N LYS A 12 -12.01 -2.21 10.93
CA LYS A 12 -12.38 -3.58 11.33
C LYS A 12 -13.83 -3.67 11.79
N ARG A 13 -14.28 -2.67 12.55
CA ARG A 13 -15.66 -2.56 13.02
C ARG A 13 -16.62 -2.48 11.84
N CYS A 14 -16.36 -1.60 10.87
CA CYS A 14 -17.15 -1.49 9.65
C CYS A 14 -17.20 -2.82 8.86
N LEU A 15 -16.08 -3.53 8.72
CA LEU A 15 -16.08 -4.86 8.07
C LEU A 15 -16.98 -5.85 8.83
N GLY A 16 -16.92 -5.84 10.16
CA GLY A 16 -17.80 -6.65 11.01
C GLY A 16 -19.28 -6.28 10.86
N ASP A 17 -19.60 -4.99 10.83
CA ASP A 17 -20.97 -4.47 10.62
C ASP A 17 -21.55 -4.94 9.27
N LEU A 18 -20.70 -5.00 8.24
CA LEU A 18 -21.05 -5.43 6.89
C LEU A 18 -21.04 -6.96 6.71
N GLY A 19 -20.51 -7.72 7.68
CA GLY A 19 -20.32 -9.16 7.57
C GLY A 19 -19.31 -9.54 6.48
N VAL A 20 -18.33 -8.67 6.20
CA VAL A 20 -17.29 -8.88 5.19
C VAL A 20 -16.07 -9.53 5.84
N GLU A 21 -15.64 -10.65 5.28
CA GLU A 21 -14.39 -11.29 5.71
C GLU A 21 -13.17 -10.41 5.36
N THR A 22 -12.17 -10.41 6.23
CA THR A 22 -10.95 -9.64 5.97
C THR A 22 -10.12 -10.34 4.88
N PRO A 23 -9.83 -9.69 3.75
CA PRO A 23 -9.05 -10.30 2.68
C PRO A 23 -7.56 -10.40 3.03
N ASP A 24 -6.80 -11.14 2.23
CA ASP A 24 -5.34 -11.16 2.33
C ASP A 24 -4.71 -9.78 2.12
N LEU A 25 -3.43 -9.62 2.51
CA LEU A 25 -2.71 -8.33 2.45
C LEU A 25 -2.46 -7.80 1.03
N GLY A 26 -2.72 -8.63 0.02
CA GLY A 26 -2.63 -8.26 -1.37
C GLY A 26 -3.83 -7.51 -1.91
N VAL A 27 -4.95 -7.48 -1.18
CA VAL A 27 -6.16 -6.71 -1.51
C VAL A 27 -6.29 -5.57 -0.50
N ARG A 28 -6.38 -4.32 -0.99
CA ARG A 28 -6.54 -3.16 -0.12
C ARG A 28 -7.99 -3.07 0.35
N LEU A 29 -8.20 -2.64 1.60
CA LEU A 29 -9.55 -2.58 2.16
C LEU A 29 -10.47 -1.58 1.44
N GLU A 30 -9.93 -0.50 0.87
CA GLU A 30 -10.69 0.44 0.04
C GLU A 30 -11.08 -0.10 -1.34
N GLU A 31 -10.51 -1.23 -1.77
CA GLU A 31 -10.78 -1.87 -3.06
C GLU A 31 -11.77 -3.04 -2.97
N ILE A 32 -12.26 -3.35 -1.76
CA ILE A 32 -13.22 -4.43 -1.58
C ILE A 32 -14.51 -4.09 -2.35
N ASP A 33 -14.98 -5.03 -3.17
CA ASP A 33 -16.24 -4.93 -3.90
C ASP A 33 -17.43 -5.09 -2.94
N GLN A 34 -17.73 -4.01 -2.23
CA GLN A 34 -18.86 -3.89 -1.32
C GLN A 34 -19.53 -2.54 -1.58
N PRO A 35 -20.87 -2.48 -1.80
CA PRO A 35 -21.55 -1.26 -2.22
C PRO A 35 -21.30 0.00 -1.36
N VAL A 36 -21.18 -0.15 -0.04
CA VAL A 36 -20.85 0.92 0.90
C VAL A 36 -19.41 1.40 0.70
N ILE A 37 -18.46 0.47 0.57
CA ILE A 37 -17.04 0.80 0.38
C ILE A 37 -16.86 1.51 -0.96
N ALA A 38 -17.47 0.99 -2.03
CA ALA A 38 -17.45 1.61 -3.35
C ALA A 38 -18.08 3.02 -3.33
N SER A 39 -19.25 3.17 -2.70
CA SER A 39 -19.92 4.48 -2.58
C SER A 39 -19.14 5.48 -1.72
N ALA A 40 -18.42 4.99 -0.71
CA ALA A 40 -17.62 5.82 0.18
C ALA A 40 -16.45 6.50 -0.55
N GLN A 41 -15.93 5.91 -1.63
CA GLN A 41 -14.80 6.50 -2.38
C GLN A 41 -15.12 7.87 -2.97
N ALA A 42 -16.40 8.20 -3.20
CA ALA A 42 -16.82 9.51 -3.71
C ALA A 42 -16.92 10.59 -2.63
N VAL A 43 -16.86 10.24 -1.34
CA VAL A 43 -17.06 11.18 -0.22
C VAL A 43 -16.03 12.32 -0.20
N PRO A 44 -14.72 12.09 -0.41
CA PRO A 44 -13.74 13.18 -0.43
C PRO A 44 -14.07 14.25 -1.49
N GLU A 45 -14.38 13.82 -2.71
CA GLU A 45 -14.77 14.73 -3.80
C GLU A 45 -16.11 15.43 -3.52
N GLN A 46 -17.09 14.71 -2.97
CA GLN A 46 -18.37 15.29 -2.57
C GLN A 46 -18.20 16.33 -1.46
N ARG A 47 -17.28 16.11 -0.51
CA ARG A 47 -16.94 17.10 0.53
C ARG A 47 -16.39 18.37 -0.11
N ASP A 48 -15.43 18.22 -1.03
CA ASP A 48 -14.79 19.37 -1.69
C ASP A 48 -15.76 20.16 -2.55
N ALA A 49 -16.71 19.50 -3.18
CA ALA A 49 -17.81 20.13 -3.89
C ALA A 49 -18.92 20.70 -2.98
N GLY A 50 -18.83 20.52 -1.66
CA GLY A 50 -19.87 20.93 -0.69
C GLY A 50 -21.15 20.09 -0.72
N GLY A 51 -21.14 18.95 -1.43
CA GLY A 51 -22.27 18.04 -1.59
C GLY A 51 -22.36 16.91 -0.56
N ALA A 52 -21.32 16.67 0.25
CA ALA A 52 -21.33 15.60 1.24
C ALA A 52 -22.26 15.91 2.42
N GLU A 53 -23.22 15.02 2.69
CA GLU A 53 -24.15 15.17 3.81
C GLU A 53 -23.50 14.80 5.14
N ARG A 54 -23.66 15.64 6.18
CA ARG A 54 -23.13 15.37 7.53
C ARG A 54 -24.08 14.54 8.40
N VAL A 55 -23.51 13.74 9.31
CA VAL A 55 -24.22 13.15 10.45
C VAL A 55 -24.28 14.20 11.57
N VAL A 56 -25.27 15.08 11.51
CA VAL A 56 -25.39 16.26 12.39
C VAL A 56 -25.45 15.91 13.88
N ALA A 57 -25.90 14.69 14.21
CA ALA A 57 -26.00 14.21 15.59
C ALA A 57 -24.64 13.92 16.26
N LEU A 58 -23.57 13.74 15.47
CA LEU A 58 -22.21 13.53 15.99
C LEU A 58 -21.48 14.87 15.95
N THR A 59 -21.38 15.51 17.12
CA THR A 59 -20.89 16.91 17.22
C THR A 59 -19.41 17.01 17.61
N ASP A 60 -18.82 15.92 18.10
CA ASP A 60 -17.42 15.84 18.52
C ASP A 60 -16.45 15.86 17.33
N ARG A 61 -16.88 15.34 16.16
CA ARG A 61 -16.13 15.41 14.90
C ARG A 61 -17.05 15.34 13.68
N VAL A 62 -16.51 15.68 12.52
CA VAL A 62 -17.28 15.68 11.27
C VAL A 62 -17.37 14.27 10.69
N TRP A 63 -18.57 13.70 10.75
CA TRP A 63 -18.91 12.48 10.02
C TRP A 63 -19.80 12.78 8.83
N PHE A 64 -19.57 12.10 7.71
CA PHE A 64 -20.34 12.16 6.48
C PHE A 64 -21.16 10.89 6.31
N LYS A 65 -22.35 11.04 5.72
CA LYS A 65 -23.28 9.96 5.42
C LYS A 65 -22.88 9.30 4.12
N VAL A 66 -22.80 7.97 4.13
CA VAL A 66 -22.81 7.15 2.92
C VAL A 66 -24.11 6.37 2.89
N LYS A 67 -24.84 6.44 1.77
CA LYS A 67 -26.14 5.79 1.60
C LYS A 67 -26.13 4.94 0.33
N THR A 68 -26.46 3.67 0.47
CA THR A 68 -26.72 2.77 -0.67
C THR A 68 -28.20 2.34 -0.68
N SER A 69 -28.59 1.38 -1.51
CA SER A 69 -29.93 0.77 -1.46
C SER A 69 -30.22 0.21 -0.06
N ASP A 70 -29.31 -0.65 0.40
CA ASP A 70 -29.54 -1.57 1.52
C ASP A 70 -28.74 -1.21 2.78
N HIS A 71 -27.73 -0.36 2.65
CA HIS A 71 -26.84 -0.01 3.74
C HIS A 71 -26.70 1.49 3.93
N ARG A 72 -26.26 1.84 5.13
CA ARG A 72 -25.86 3.18 5.57
C ARG A 72 -24.50 3.06 6.24
N ALA A 73 -23.70 4.10 6.14
CA ALA A 73 -22.43 4.18 6.83
C ALA A 73 -22.07 5.62 7.21
N ALA A 74 -21.08 5.73 8.09
CA ALA A 74 -20.49 6.98 8.53
C ALA A 74 -19.00 7.01 8.18
N VAL A 75 -18.59 8.07 7.48
CA VAL A 75 -17.21 8.29 7.01
C VAL A 75 -16.64 9.53 7.68
N THR A 76 -15.38 9.49 8.11
CA THR A 76 -14.67 10.66 8.64
C THR A 76 -13.34 10.82 7.92
N GLU A 77 -12.88 12.06 7.88
CA GLU A 77 -11.49 12.37 7.59
C GLU A 77 -10.75 12.60 8.92
N LEU A 78 -9.52 12.09 9.00
CA LEU A 78 -8.61 12.23 10.12
C LEU A 78 -7.60 13.32 9.81
N HIS A 79 -7.33 14.14 10.82
CA HIS A 79 -6.39 15.25 10.77
C HIS A 79 -5.59 15.32 12.06
N GLY A 80 -4.43 15.99 11.99
CA GLY A 80 -3.60 16.29 13.15
C GLY A 80 -3.26 15.04 13.95
N THR A 81 -3.50 15.08 15.27
CA THR A 81 -3.14 14.00 16.21
C THR A 81 -3.86 12.68 15.98
N ASN A 82 -4.95 12.65 15.18
CA ASN A 82 -5.64 11.41 14.84
C ASN A 82 -5.03 10.68 13.62
N LEU A 83 -4.11 11.33 12.90
CA LEU A 83 -3.44 10.75 11.74
C LEU A 83 -1.96 10.52 12.10
N PRO A 84 -1.48 9.26 12.18
CA PRO A 84 -0.07 9.00 12.46
C PRO A 84 0.84 9.58 11.38
N ASP A 85 1.99 10.14 11.76
CA ASP A 85 2.92 10.83 10.86
C ASP A 85 3.46 9.97 9.70
N TRP A 86 3.51 8.65 9.89
CA TRP A 86 3.95 7.71 8.86
C TRP A 86 2.88 7.46 7.77
N VAL A 87 1.62 7.86 8.02
CA VAL A 87 0.51 7.63 7.11
C VAL A 87 0.45 8.75 6.08
N ARG A 88 0.52 8.36 4.80
CA ARG A 88 0.27 9.30 3.70
C ARG A 88 -1.21 9.71 3.69
N PRO A 89 -1.54 11.01 3.63
CA PRO A 89 -2.93 11.48 3.62
C PRO A 89 -3.79 10.84 2.53
N SER A 90 -3.23 10.60 1.33
CA SER A 90 -3.95 9.96 0.21
C SER A 90 -4.46 8.55 0.51
N ARG A 91 -3.88 7.83 1.48
CA ARG A 91 -4.18 6.41 1.74
C ARG A 91 -4.69 6.10 3.14
N GLY A 92 -4.74 7.05 4.06
CA GLY A 92 -5.15 6.76 5.43
C GLY A 92 -5.75 7.93 6.19
N ALA A 93 -6.05 9.04 5.51
CA ALA A 93 -6.82 10.12 6.12
C ALA A 93 -8.31 9.78 6.20
N TRP A 94 -8.86 8.98 5.29
CA TRP A 94 -10.31 8.76 5.21
C TRP A 94 -10.73 7.36 5.64
N TRP A 95 -11.72 7.29 6.54
CA TRP A 95 -12.16 6.03 7.14
C TRP A 95 -13.67 5.90 7.26
N ILE A 96 -14.18 4.69 7.01
CA ILE A 96 -15.54 4.27 7.34
C ILE A 96 -15.52 3.65 8.74
N GLY A 97 -16.07 4.38 9.72
CA GLY A 97 -16.05 3.98 11.13
C GLY A 97 -17.17 3.02 11.53
N ALA A 98 -18.29 3.09 10.81
CA ALA A 98 -19.51 2.34 11.11
C ALA A 98 -20.31 2.07 9.85
N ALA A 99 -20.94 0.91 9.78
CA ALA A 99 -21.94 0.60 8.76
C ALA A 99 -23.14 -0.14 9.36
N GLY A 100 -24.21 -0.25 8.59
CA GLY A 100 -25.39 -0.99 9.03
C GLY A 100 -26.47 -1.03 7.96
N ARG A 101 -27.46 -1.91 8.15
CA ARG A 101 -28.59 -2.03 7.23
C ARG A 101 -29.53 -0.84 7.33
N ARG A 102 -30.10 -0.46 6.20
CA ARG A 102 -31.25 0.44 6.15
C ARG A 102 -32.47 -0.30 6.72
N GLN A 103 -33.06 0.23 7.79
CA GLN A 103 -34.36 -0.24 8.27
C GLN A 103 -35.44 0.74 7.79
N ALA A 104 -36.22 0.32 6.80
CA ALA A 104 -37.18 1.19 6.10
C ALA A 104 -38.37 1.63 6.97
N ASP A 105 -38.73 0.85 8.00
CA ASP A 105 -40.04 0.96 8.65
C ASP A 105 -40.00 1.60 10.06
N SER A 106 -38.85 2.07 10.54
CA SER A 106 -38.77 2.72 11.85
C SER A 106 -37.63 3.72 11.94
N ALA A 107 -37.97 5.02 12.04
CA ALA A 107 -37.01 6.08 12.28
C ALA A 107 -36.20 5.89 13.57
N GLN A 108 -36.75 5.20 14.58
CA GLN A 108 -36.04 4.87 15.83
C GLN A 108 -35.01 3.76 15.66
N ARG A 109 -35.14 2.94 14.62
CA ARG A 109 -34.18 1.90 14.23
C ARG A 109 -33.36 2.29 13.00
N ASP A 110 -33.47 3.54 12.55
CA ASP A 110 -32.59 4.08 11.52
C ASP A 110 -31.14 4.00 12.01
N PHE A 111 -30.24 3.69 11.07
CA PHE A 111 -28.82 3.52 11.37
C PHE A 111 -28.24 4.75 12.07
N TYR A 112 -28.52 5.97 11.57
CA TYR A 112 -27.93 7.18 12.15
C TYR A 112 -28.51 7.50 13.53
N ALA A 113 -29.77 7.16 13.78
CA ALA A 113 -30.38 7.28 15.11
C ALA A 113 -29.78 6.28 16.11
N THR A 114 -29.44 5.07 15.65
CA THR A 114 -28.75 4.07 16.47
C THR A 114 -27.32 4.49 16.76
N LEU A 115 -26.58 4.97 15.74
CA LEU A 115 -25.23 5.48 15.90
C LEU A 115 -25.19 6.69 16.84
N GLN A 116 -26.18 7.59 16.77
CA GLN A 116 -26.29 8.71 17.72
C GLN A 116 -26.42 8.22 19.16
N ARG A 117 -27.30 7.24 19.42
CA ARG A 117 -27.50 6.67 20.77
C ARG A 117 -26.24 6.00 21.29
N GLU A 118 -25.52 5.30 20.42
CA GLU A 118 -24.25 4.66 20.74
C GLU A 118 -23.19 5.68 21.14
N CYS A 119 -23.08 6.79 20.41
CA CYS A 119 -22.08 7.83 20.66
C CYS A 119 -22.47 8.84 21.73
N THR A 120 -23.69 8.79 22.30
CA THR A 120 -24.18 9.81 23.24
C THR A 120 -24.40 9.23 24.63
N THR A 121 -23.64 9.71 25.61
CA THR A 121 -23.87 9.42 27.03
C THR A 121 -24.24 10.70 27.78
N GLY A 122 -25.51 10.80 28.20
CA GLY A 122 -26.04 12.01 28.83
C GLY A 122 -26.03 13.20 27.85
N LYS A 123 -25.20 14.21 28.13
CA LYS A 123 -24.99 15.38 27.25
C LYS A 123 -23.70 15.30 26.43
N THR A 124 -22.88 14.28 26.65
CA THR A 124 -21.58 14.14 26.01
C THR A 124 -21.73 13.25 24.77
N VAL A 125 -21.26 13.75 23.63
CA VAL A 125 -21.13 12.98 22.39
C VAL A 125 -19.66 12.61 22.20
N SER A 126 -19.36 11.33 22.01
CA SER A 126 -18.04 10.83 21.66
C SER A 126 -18.18 9.70 20.64
N SER A 127 -17.44 9.84 19.55
CA SER A 127 -17.38 8.88 18.44
C SER A 127 -15.97 8.30 18.27
N ASP A 128 -15.12 8.43 19.30
CA ASP A 128 -13.72 8.00 19.23
C ASP A 128 -13.59 6.48 19.04
N HIS A 129 -14.54 5.69 19.52
CA HIS A 129 -14.57 4.25 19.32
C HIS A 129 -14.93 3.83 17.88
N LEU A 130 -15.35 4.77 17.03
CA LEU A 130 -15.56 4.56 15.59
C LEU A 130 -14.28 4.80 14.78
N LEU A 131 -13.22 5.34 15.39
CA LEU A 131 -11.96 5.62 14.71
C LEU A 131 -11.14 4.34 14.49
N PRO A 132 -10.16 4.37 13.57
CA PRO A 132 -9.27 3.24 13.36
C PRO A 132 -8.50 2.89 14.63
N ALA A 133 -8.56 1.62 15.02
CA ALA A 133 -7.86 1.07 16.17
C ALA A 133 -6.49 0.51 15.76
N GLU A 134 -5.75 -0.02 16.74
CA GLU A 134 -4.41 -0.60 16.53
C GLU A 134 -4.37 -1.62 15.37
N TRP A 135 -5.41 -2.46 15.26
CA TRP A 135 -5.52 -3.44 14.18
C TRP A 135 -5.57 -2.77 12.81
N ASP A 136 -6.33 -1.69 12.66
CA ASP A 136 -6.51 -0.98 11.39
C ASP A 136 -5.20 -0.35 10.91
N TRP A 137 -4.46 0.24 11.84
CA TRP A 137 -3.14 0.82 11.57
C TRP A 137 -2.11 -0.24 11.21
N LYS A 138 -2.06 -1.36 11.96
CA LYS A 138 -1.18 -2.50 11.62
C LYS A 138 -1.53 -3.09 10.26
N ARG A 139 -2.82 -3.19 9.94
CA ARG A 139 -3.29 -3.68 8.65
C ARG A 139 -2.86 -2.76 7.50
N LEU A 140 -3.03 -1.44 7.65
CA LEU A 140 -2.57 -0.46 6.65
C LEU A 140 -1.05 -0.53 6.44
N ALA A 141 -0.27 -0.60 7.53
CA ALA A 141 1.18 -0.73 7.44
C ALA A 141 1.60 -2.02 6.71
N ALA A 142 0.94 -3.14 7.00
CA ALA A 142 1.23 -4.42 6.37
C ALA A 142 0.86 -4.45 4.88
N GLU A 143 -0.28 -3.86 4.48
CA GLU A 143 -0.64 -3.72 3.07
C GLU A 143 0.37 -2.85 2.31
N GLN A 144 0.82 -1.75 2.91
CA GLN A 144 1.86 -0.90 2.32
C GLN A 144 3.18 -1.66 2.15
N ALA A 145 3.56 -2.51 3.11
CA ALA A 145 4.74 -3.35 3.01
C ALA A 145 4.62 -4.41 1.90
N VAL A 146 3.45 -5.05 1.75
CA VAL A 146 3.22 -6.03 0.67
C VAL A 146 3.19 -5.36 -0.70
N ALA A 147 2.50 -4.22 -0.83
CA ALA A 147 2.49 -3.44 -2.06
C ALA A 147 3.92 -3.01 -2.44
N TRP A 148 4.69 -2.54 -1.45
CA TRP A 148 6.07 -2.17 -1.63
C TRP A 148 6.92 -3.35 -2.13
N ARG A 149 6.86 -4.51 -1.48
CA ARG A 149 7.62 -5.69 -1.92
C ARG A 149 7.26 -6.09 -3.36
N ARG A 150 5.99 -6.01 -3.74
CA ARG A 150 5.53 -6.31 -5.11
C ARG A 150 6.08 -5.29 -6.12
N GLU A 151 6.04 -4.00 -5.81
CA GLU A 151 6.60 -2.92 -6.65
C GLU A 151 8.11 -3.10 -6.83
N MET A 152 8.84 -3.34 -5.73
CA MET A 152 10.28 -3.58 -5.76
C MET A 152 10.63 -4.79 -6.60
N LYS A 153 9.91 -5.91 -6.41
CA LYS A 153 10.13 -7.13 -7.18
C LYS A 153 9.98 -6.91 -8.69
N ARG A 154 8.89 -6.26 -9.11
CA ARG A 154 8.66 -5.94 -10.53
C ARG A 154 9.76 -5.05 -11.11
N MET A 155 10.16 -4.02 -10.38
CA MET A 155 11.25 -3.14 -10.80
C MET A 155 12.57 -3.89 -10.94
N VAL A 156 12.95 -4.72 -9.96
CA VAL A 156 14.20 -5.50 -10.00
C VAL A 156 14.19 -6.46 -11.19
N ILE A 157 13.11 -7.21 -11.40
CA ILE A 157 12.95 -8.09 -12.56
C ILE A 157 13.14 -7.30 -13.86
N ARG A 158 12.47 -6.15 -13.99
CA ARG A 158 12.58 -5.29 -15.18
C ARG A 158 14.00 -4.79 -15.41
N LEU A 159 14.70 -4.36 -14.36
CA LEU A 159 16.10 -3.91 -14.47
C LEU A 159 17.02 -5.02 -14.95
N VAL A 160 16.89 -6.21 -14.36
CA VAL A 160 17.69 -7.38 -14.74
C VAL A 160 17.36 -7.80 -16.18
N ALA A 161 16.07 -7.84 -16.55
CA ALA A 161 15.63 -8.16 -17.91
C ALA A 161 16.15 -7.16 -18.95
N MET A 162 16.09 -5.85 -18.65
CA MET A 162 16.64 -4.82 -19.53
C MET A 162 18.13 -5.04 -19.78
N SER A 163 18.90 -5.32 -18.71
CA SER A 163 20.34 -5.56 -18.82
C SER A 163 20.66 -6.88 -19.52
N LEU A 164 19.91 -7.96 -19.28
CA LEU A 164 20.02 -9.23 -20.02
C LEU A 164 19.84 -9.03 -21.54
N LYS A 165 18.91 -8.16 -21.95
CA LYS A 165 18.58 -7.93 -23.36
C LYS A 165 19.67 -7.16 -24.12
N ASN A 166 20.39 -6.24 -23.49
CA ASN A 166 21.31 -5.34 -24.19
C ASN A 166 22.75 -5.32 -23.63
N GLY A 167 23.03 -6.01 -22.51
CA GLY A 167 24.31 -6.01 -21.82
C GLY A 167 24.70 -4.67 -21.19
N GLN A 168 23.77 -3.72 -21.12
CA GLN A 168 24.00 -2.36 -20.61
C GLN A 168 23.49 -2.20 -19.18
N LEU A 169 24.01 -1.19 -18.49
CA LEU A 169 23.56 -0.83 -17.14
C LEU A 169 22.09 -0.38 -17.19
N ALA A 170 21.22 -1.08 -16.48
CA ALA A 170 19.85 -0.67 -16.27
C ALA A 170 19.76 0.15 -14.97
N VAL A 171 18.98 1.23 -15.00
CA VAL A 171 18.84 2.15 -13.86
C VAL A 171 17.37 2.49 -13.64
N ALA A 172 16.92 2.45 -12.39
CA ALA A 172 15.60 2.90 -11.97
C ALA A 172 15.67 3.73 -10.70
N GLU A 173 14.69 4.61 -10.53
CA GLU A 173 14.48 5.35 -9.28
C GLU A 173 13.34 4.72 -8.48
N PHE A 174 13.58 4.54 -7.19
CA PHE A 174 12.63 3.99 -6.25
C PHE A 174 12.60 4.79 -4.96
N ARG A 175 11.52 5.56 -4.73
CA ARG A 175 11.28 6.33 -3.49
C ARG A 175 12.51 7.12 -2.99
N ASN A 176 13.21 7.78 -3.91
CA ASN A 176 14.43 8.58 -3.73
C ASN A 176 15.77 7.81 -3.74
N HIS A 177 15.73 6.50 -3.97
CA HIS A 177 16.93 5.68 -4.15
C HIS A 177 17.13 5.38 -5.62
N ARG A 178 18.39 5.20 -6.02
CA ARG A 178 18.72 4.82 -7.40
C ARG A 178 19.23 3.39 -7.41
N ILE A 179 18.51 2.51 -8.08
CA ILE A 179 18.88 1.10 -8.19
C ILE A 179 19.46 0.87 -9.57
N LYS A 180 20.63 0.24 -9.61
CA LYS A 180 21.32 -0.10 -10.86
C LYS A 180 21.54 -1.60 -10.91
N ALA A 181 21.33 -2.21 -12.08
CA ALA A 181 21.61 -3.61 -12.33
C ALA A 181 22.38 -3.76 -13.65
N LEU A 182 23.38 -4.64 -13.65
CA LEU A 182 24.16 -4.99 -14.83
C LEU A 182 24.29 -6.50 -14.91
N VAL A 183 23.88 -7.07 -16.04
CA VAL A 183 24.07 -8.47 -16.37
C VAL A 183 25.07 -8.58 -17.50
N ARG A 184 26.12 -9.37 -17.28
CA ARG A 184 27.12 -9.71 -18.29
C ARG A 184 27.06 -11.20 -18.55
N ALA A 185 26.90 -11.59 -19.80
CA ALA A 185 27.13 -12.98 -20.18
C ALA A 185 28.61 -13.30 -19.96
N GLU A 186 28.89 -14.32 -19.15
CA GLU A 186 30.23 -14.88 -19.07
C GLU A 186 30.36 -15.97 -20.14
N ASN A 187 31.59 -16.31 -20.56
CA ASN A 187 31.81 -17.41 -21.51
C ASN A 187 31.59 -18.74 -20.78
N GLY A 188 30.33 -19.09 -20.58
CA GLY A 188 29.83 -20.19 -19.76
C GLY A 188 28.32 -20.03 -19.63
N HIS A 189 27.57 -21.09 -19.33
CA HIS A 189 26.10 -21.08 -19.33
C HIS A 189 25.43 -20.23 -18.22
N GLU A 190 26.16 -19.28 -17.64
CA GLU A 190 25.77 -18.47 -16.49
C GLU A 190 26.02 -16.99 -16.79
N ALA A 191 25.07 -16.16 -16.39
CA ALA A 191 25.16 -14.73 -16.53
C ALA A 191 25.57 -14.12 -15.19
N TYR A 192 26.58 -13.27 -15.20
CA TYR A 192 27.01 -12.56 -14.00
C TYR A 192 26.14 -11.31 -13.79
N LEU A 193 25.46 -11.24 -12.65
CA LEU A 193 24.61 -10.11 -12.26
C LEU A 193 25.29 -9.30 -11.16
N ALA A 194 25.36 -7.99 -11.35
CA ALA A 194 25.72 -7.03 -10.32
C ALA A 194 24.57 -6.05 -10.06
N ILE A 195 24.38 -5.69 -8.79
CA ILE A 195 23.35 -4.77 -8.31
C ILE A 195 23.94 -3.79 -7.30
N ILE A 196 23.54 -2.52 -7.40
CA ILE A 196 23.80 -1.50 -6.38
C ILE A 196 22.54 -0.66 -6.15
N ALA A 197 22.38 -0.19 -4.92
CA ALA A 197 21.36 0.78 -4.54
C ALA A 197 22.03 2.01 -3.94
N GLU A 198 22.00 3.12 -4.67
CA GLU A 198 22.57 4.40 -4.25
C GLU A 198 21.59 5.14 -3.34
N GLY A 199 22.12 5.71 -2.26
CA GLY A 199 21.36 6.44 -1.26
C GLY A 199 20.49 5.56 -0.36
N VAL A 200 20.68 4.24 -0.32
CA VAL A 200 19.98 3.32 0.60
C VAL A 200 20.83 3.09 1.85
N PRO A 201 20.53 3.72 3.00
CA PRO A 201 21.28 3.50 4.23
C PRO A 201 20.80 2.26 5.01
N ASP A 202 19.65 1.67 4.65
CA ASP A 202 19.00 0.60 5.40
C ASP A 202 19.39 -0.80 4.88
N PRO A 203 20.14 -1.61 5.65
CA PRO A 203 20.52 -2.97 5.27
C PRO A 203 19.32 -3.90 5.02
N GLN A 204 18.19 -3.70 5.70
CA GLN A 204 17.01 -4.53 5.51
C GLN A 204 16.36 -4.26 4.15
N MET A 205 16.34 -3.00 3.73
CA MET A 205 15.86 -2.61 2.41
C MET A 205 16.74 -3.21 1.31
N PHE A 206 18.06 -3.19 1.52
CA PHE A 206 19.00 -3.78 0.57
C PHE A 206 18.83 -5.31 0.48
N ALA A 207 18.70 -6.00 1.62
CA ALA A 207 18.44 -7.44 1.64
C ALA A 207 17.13 -7.80 0.91
N LEU A 208 16.08 -7.00 1.09
CA LEU A 208 14.81 -7.18 0.37
C LEU A 208 14.99 -7.00 -1.15
N LEU A 209 15.83 -6.06 -1.56
CA LEU A 209 16.14 -5.81 -2.97
C LEU A 209 16.85 -7.01 -3.60
N LEU A 210 17.82 -7.62 -2.91
CA LEU A 210 18.49 -8.83 -3.38
C LEU A 210 17.52 -10.03 -3.45
N ASP A 211 16.65 -10.22 -2.43
CA ASP A 211 15.60 -11.25 -2.40
C ASP A 211 14.56 -11.10 -3.53
N CYS A 212 14.50 -9.94 -4.18
CA CYS A 212 13.62 -9.70 -5.31
C CYS A 212 14.12 -10.32 -6.62
N VAL A 213 15.38 -10.75 -6.71
CA VAL A 213 15.91 -11.46 -7.89
C VAL A 213 15.43 -12.91 -7.84
N PRO A 214 14.61 -13.37 -8.79
CA PRO A 214 14.12 -14.74 -8.79
C PRO A 214 15.27 -15.75 -8.87
N GLY A 215 15.16 -16.87 -8.17
CA GLY A 215 16.06 -18.02 -8.35
C GLY A 215 17.49 -17.87 -7.83
N VAL A 216 17.81 -16.79 -7.12
CA VAL A 216 19.11 -16.58 -6.46
C VAL A 216 18.92 -16.71 -4.95
N ALA A 217 19.71 -17.57 -4.28
CA ALA A 217 19.62 -17.70 -2.83
C ALA A 217 20.33 -16.53 -2.12
N PRO A 218 19.89 -16.11 -0.92
CA PRO A 218 20.56 -15.05 -0.17
C PRO A 218 22.06 -15.27 0.04
N GLU A 219 22.48 -16.52 0.22
CA GLU A 219 23.88 -16.94 0.39
C GLU A 219 24.73 -16.88 -0.88
N ASP A 220 24.12 -16.79 -2.06
CA ASP A 220 24.84 -16.71 -3.35
C ASP A 220 25.30 -15.29 -3.68
N TRP A 221 24.89 -14.31 -2.90
CA TRP A 221 25.28 -12.92 -3.06
C TRP A 221 26.63 -12.64 -2.41
N GLN A 222 27.53 -12.02 -3.17
CA GLN A 222 28.86 -11.63 -2.70
C GLN A 222 29.08 -10.13 -2.89
N PRO A 223 29.76 -9.46 -1.95
CA PRO A 223 30.15 -8.07 -2.14
C PRO A 223 31.26 -8.00 -3.20
N GLU A 224 31.12 -7.09 -4.16
CA GLU A 224 32.13 -6.88 -5.17
C GLU A 224 33.35 -6.16 -4.58
N PRO A 225 34.57 -6.72 -4.75
CA PRO A 225 35.79 -6.14 -4.19
C PRO A 225 36.27 -4.90 -4.97
N SER A 226 35.74 -4.65 -6.17
CA SER A 226 36.14 -3.53 -7.03
C SER A 226 34.95 -2.87 -7.72
N PRO A 227 35.04 -1.57 -8.07
CA PRO A 227 34.03 -0.91 -8.90
C PRO A 227 33.81 -1.66 -10.21
N LEU A 228 32.55 -1.83 -10.59
CA LEU A 228 32.16 -2.55 -11.80
C LEU A 228 31.45 -1.61 -12.78
N ALA A 229 32.02 -1.44 -13.98
CA ALA A 229 31.46 -0.60 -15.03
C ALA A 229 31.15 0.83 -14.54
N GLU A 230 29.93 1.33 -14.77
CA GLU A 230 29.45 2.65 -14.32
C GLU A 230 28.75 2.61 -12.94
N MET A 231 28.93 1.52 -12.18
CA MET A 231 28.52 1.44 -10.78
C MET A 231 29.63 2.04 -9.91
N ASN A 232 29.41 3.27 -9.46
CA ASN A 232 30.35 4.01 -8.62
C ASN A 232 29.78 4.12 -7.20
N PRO A 233 30.06 3.16 -6.30
CA PRO A 233 29.50 3.18 -4.95
C PRO A 233 29.98 4.41 -4.17
N GLY A 234 29.04 5.10 -3.55
CA GLY A 234 29.31 6.12 -2.55
C GLY A 234 29.80 5.52 -1.22
N SER A 235 30.05 6.40 -0.24
CA SER A 235 30.48 5.96 1.09
C SER A 235 29.42 5.09 1.77
N GLY A 236 29.77 3.84 2.07
CA GLY A 236 28.87 2.87 2.72
C GLY A 236 27.97 2.09 1.77
N GLU A 237 28.04 2.37 0.46
CA GLU A 237 27.34 1.62 -0.57
C GLU A 237 28.20 0.44 -1.03
N ILE A 238 27.55 -0.69 -1.28
CA ILE A 238 28.21 -1.94 -1.69
C ILE A 238 27.55 -2.41 -2.98
N ILE A 239 28.36 -2.72 -3.99
CA ILE A 239 27.89 -3.48 -5.15
C ILE A 239 27.85 -4.95 -4.72
N TRP A 240 26.71 -5.60 -4.95
CA TRP A 240 26.55 -7.02 -4.71
C TRP A 240 26.42 -7.75 -6.04
N SER A 241 27.00 -8.94 -6.12
CA SER A 241 27.00 -9.74 -7.33
C SER A 241 26.67 -11.19 -7.05
N THR A 242 26.26 -11.88 -8.11
CA THR A 242 25.95 -13.31 -8.10
C THR A 242 25.99 -13.87 -9.51
N LEU A 243 26.02 -15.19 -9.62
CA LEU A 243 25.84 -15.91 -10.88
C LEU A 243 24.36 -16.25 -11.05
N VAL A 244 23.82 -15.97 -12.23
CA VAL A 244 22.44 -16.23 -12.61
C VAL A 244 22.43 -17.39 -13.61
N PRO A 245 21.89 -18.56 -13.24
CA PRO A 245 21.74 -19.67 -14.16
C PRO A 245 20.89 -19.29 -15.38
N SER A 246 21.18 -19.88 -16.54
CA SER A 246 20.42 -19.61 -17.78
C SER A 246 18.90 -19.82 -17.62
N GLU A 247 18.49 -20.82 -16.84
CA GLU A 247 17.06 -21.09 -16.55
C GLU A 247 16.39 -19.91 -15.84
N VAL A 248 17.09 -19.31 -14.88
CA VAL A 248 16.63 -18.14 -14.13
C VAL A 248 16.61 -16.90 -15.03
N ALA A 249 17.65 -16.70 -15.84
CA ALA A 249 17.70 -15.59 -16.80
C ALA A 249 16.53 -15.64 -17.80
N ASN A 250 16.22 -16.83 -18.33
CA ASN A 250 15.08 -17.04 -19.21
C ASN A 250 13.75 -16.77 -18.50
N ALA A 251 13.57 -17.28 -17.28
CA ALA A 251 12.36 -17.02 -16.49
C ALA A 251 12.15 -15.52 -16.21
N ILE A 252 13.23 -14.76 -15.97
CA ILE A 252 13.18 -13.31 -15.80
C ILE A 252 12.72 -12.62 -17.09
N LEU A 253 13.23 -13.06 -18.25
CA LEU A 253 12.84 -12.52 -19.56
C LEU A 253 11.37 -12.83 -19.90
N ASP A 254 10.89 -14.03 -19.56
CA ASP A 254 9.49 -14.42 -19.77
C ASP A 254 8.54 -13.60 -18.89
N VAL A 255 8.87 -13.42 -17.60
CA VAL A 255 8.05 -12.60 -16.68
C VAL A 255 8.00 -11.13 -17.11
N ASP A 256 9.09 -10.56 -17.63
CA ASP A 256 9.12 -9.20 -18.16
C ASP A 256 8.30 -9.04 -19.46
N ALA A 257 8.13 -10.12 -20.25
CA ALA A 257 7.30 -10.10 -21.46
C ALA A 257 5.79 -10.10 -21.16
N ASP A 258 5.39 -10.67 -20.02
CA ASP A 258 3.99 -10.78 -19.55
C ASP A 258 3.54 -9.62 -18.62
N SER A 259 4.46 -8.71 -18.26
CA SER A 259 4.25 -7.60 -17.30
C SER A 259 3.88 -6.27 -17.96
#